data_AF-A0A7V5C0E8-F1
#
_entry.id   AF-A0A7V5C0E8-F1
#
_cell.length_a   1.000
_cell.length_b   1.000
_cell.length_c   1.000
_cell.angle_alpha   90.00
_cell.angle_beta   90.00
_cell.angle_gamma   90.00
#
_symmetry.space_group_name_H-M   'P 1'
#
loop_
_entity.id
_entity.type
_entity.pdbx_description
1 polymer ?
#
loop_
_entity_poly.entity_id
_entity_poly.type
_entity_poly.pdbx_seq_one_letter_code
_entity_poly.pdbx_strand_id
1 'polypeptide(L)'
;MKQSWTKSLVVAGPAAVMASLFWELARMDPAYGFLIEPWAVRGYATTHGWAIFAIGLVAFVLGALVLWTRAEEERISLAIVVATVAAATAVAFVFVDRPVSLTVGLFPAVVAAIVLGHTTWKLVRVALAGRLELRLVVRIAGWLAAVAIWFLALRAAALGTTVTVPTWLAVLAGFTILGVLTGTGEPRGLAASRMLIVTDALGWLAILLQAGALRSTLLRLQAETMGIAATYRDVQVGAGWFVAGFGMVLAFVGAVAIWADRRDTMLAAIRARRQREAAEESRREIEEALRRLQATKGT
;
A
#
# COMPACT_ATOMS: atom_id res chain seq x y z
N MET A 1 -6.99 -4.53 27.59
CA MET A 1 -5.58 -4.18 27.29
C MET A 1 -5.08 -4.58 25.89
N LYS A 2 -5.67 -5.55 25.17
CA LYS A 2 -5.17 -5.97 23.83
C LYS A 2 -5.33 -4.93 22.70
N GLN A 3 -6.12 -3.86 22.84
CA GLN A 3 -6.37 -2.90 21.75
C GLN A 3 -5.42 -1.69 21.70
N SER A 4 -4.62 -1.41 22.74
CA SER A 4 -3.76 -0.20 22.74
C SER A 4 -2.46 -0.41 21.97
N TRP A 5 -1.83 -1.58 22.10
CA TRP A 5 -0.51 -1.83 21.51
C TRP A 5 -0.53 -1.86 19.98
N THR A 6 -1.60 -2.36 19.35
CA THR A 6 -1.73 -2.40 17.88
C THR A 6 -1.78 -1.00 17.27
N LYS A 7 -2.53 -0.09 17.92
CA LYS A 7 -2.58 1.33 17.54
C LYS A 7 -1.24 2.00 17.74
N SER A 8 -0.57 1.70 18.86
CA SER A 8 0.78 2.20 19.12
C SER A 8 1.77 1.74 18.05
N LEU A 9 1.70 0.50 17.56
CA LEU A 9 2.62 0.01 16.51
C LEU A 9 2.45 0.73 15.17
N VAL A 10 1.21 1.00 14.76
CA VAL A 10 0.92 1.73 13.50
C VAL A 10 1.43 3.17 13.53
N VAL A 11 1.58 3.75 14.72
CA VAL A 11 2.10 5.12 14.89
C VAL A 11 3.60 5.11 15.16
N ALA A 12 4.06 4.23 16.05
CA ALA A 12 5.45 4.14 16.48
C ALA A 12 6.38 3.60 15.38
N GLY A 13 5.89 2.67 14.54
CA GLY A 13 6.65 2.14 13.42
C GLY A 13 7.08 3.25 12.45
N PRO A 14 6.14 3.99 11.84
CA PRO A 14 6.45 5.11 10.96
C PRO A 14 7.21 6.24 11.68
N ALA A 15 6.95 6.48 12.97
CA ALA A 15 7.73 7.43 13.76
C ALA A 15 9.21 7.01 13.89
N ALA A 16 9.49 5.71 14.05
CA ALA A 16 10.87 5.19 14.04
C ALA A 16 11.54 5.36 12.66
N VAL A 17 10.79 5.21 11.56
CA VAL A 17 11.27 5.50 10.20
C VAL A 17 11.57 6.98 10.00
N MET A 18 10.74 7.89 10.52
CA MET A 18 11.05 9.32 10.49
C MET A 18 12.27 9.63 11.37
N ALA A 19 12.35 8.99 12.55
CA ALA A 19 13.46 9.20 13.49
C ALA A 19 14.79 8.67 12.97
N SER A 20 14.80 7.66 12.08
CA SER A 20 16.02 7.19 11.45
C SER A 20 16.71 8.25 10.59
N LEU A 21 15.95 9.24 10.08
CA LEU A 21 16.53 10.37 9.37
C LEU A 21 17.50 11.14 10.27
N PHE A 22 17.21 11.32 11.56
CA PHE A 22 18.12 12.04 12.46
C PHE A 22 19.46 11.31 12.64
N TRP A 23 19.43 9.97 12.68
CA TRP A 23 20.65 9.15 12.74
C TRP A 23 21.46 9.23 11.45
N GLU A 24 20.79 9.28 10.29
CA GLU A 24 21.44 9.42 8.99
C GLU A 24 21.92 10.86 8.74
N LEU A 25 21.14 11.88 9.11
CA LEU A 25 21.53 13.30 9.01
C LEU A 25 22.74 13.61 9.90
N ALA A 26 22.76 13.11 11.13
CA ALA A 26 23.90 13.29 12.03
C ALA A 26 25.20 12.70 11.44
N ARG A 27 25.10 11.73 10.52
CA ARG A 27 26.24 11.11 9.84
C ARG A 27 26.59 11.75 8.50
N MET A 28 25.59 12.21 7.74
CA MET A 28 25.78 12.71 6.38
C MET A 28 26.12 14.20 6.34
N ASP A 29 25.62 15.00 7.28
CA ASP A 29 25.87 16.45 7.31
C ASP A 29 27.20 16.76 8.04
N PRO A 30 28.15 17.43 7.36
CA PRO A 30 29.43 17.83 7.95
C PRO A 30 29.29 18.62 9.26
N ALA A 31 28.20 19.37 9.44
CA ALA A 31 27.94 20.19 10.62
C ALA A 31 27.77 19.36 11.91
N TYR A 32 27.33 18.10 11.81
CA TYR A 32 27.08 17.21 12.96
C TYR A 32 28.17 16.18 13.17
N GLY A 33 29.24 16.25 12.39
CA GLY A 33 30.28 15.25 12.40
C GLY A 33 30.86 14.95 13.80
N PHE A 34 30.95 15.95 14.66
CA PHE A 34 31.54 15.85 16.01
C PHE A 34 30.86 14.82 16.91
N LEU A 35 29.64 14.36 16.58
CA LEU A 35 28.91 13.34 17.34
C LEU A 35 29.34 11.89 17.03
N ILE A 36 30.08 11.63 15.92
CA ILE A 36 30.23 10.27 15.34
C ILE A 36 31.70 9.85 15.07
N GLU A 37 32.69 10.72 15.25
CA GLU A 37 34.12 10.34 15.13
C GLU A 37 34.54 9.43 16.30
N PRO A 38 35.08 8.21 16.07
CA PRO A 38 36.02 7.83 14.99
C PRO A 38 35.55 6.76 13.97
N TRP A 39 34.26 6.67 13.61
CA TRP A 39 33.75 5.53 12.79
C TRP A 39 33.14 5.86 11.41
N ALA A 40 33.07 7.13 11.00
CA ALA A 40 32.45 7.49 9.71
C ALA A 40 33.26 8.55 8.97
N VAL A 41 33.80 8.22 7.79
CA VAL A 41 34.17 9.23 6.80
C VAL A 41 32.88 9.88 6.27
N ARG A 42 32.83 11.21 6.42
CA ARG A 42 31.65 12.09 6.34
C ARG A 42 31.42 12.65 4.92
N GLY A 43 30.21 13.18 4.68
CA GLY A 43 30.11 14.48 4.00
C GLY A 43 29.36 14.62 2.67
N TYR A 44 28.39 13.77 2.32
CA TYR A 44 27.55 14.03 1.14
C TYR A 44 26.05 13.94 1.44
N ALA A 45 25.34 15.03 1.15
CA ALA A 45 23.89 15.06 1.19
C ALA A 45 23.33 14.15 0.09
N THR A 46 22.51 13.17 0.47
CA THR A 46 21.81 12.29 -0.48
C THR A 46 20.30 12.48 -0.41
N THR A 47 19.61 12.33 -1.54
CA THR A 47 18.14 12.39 -1.60
C THR A 47 17.46 11.20 -0.92
N HIS A 48 18.20 10.12 -0.68
CA HIS A 48 17.71 8.89 -0.04
C HIS A 48 17.18 9.09 1.37
N GLY A 49 17.85 9.90 2.20
CA GLY A 49 17.37 10.19 3.56
C GLY A 49 15.98 10.85 3.54
N TRP A 50 15.81 11.86 2.69
CA TRP A 50 14.53 12.54 2.49
C TRP A 50 13.46 11.62 1.92
N ALA A 51 13.82 10.70 1.01
CA ALA A 51 12.90 9.69 0.50
C ALA A 51 12.41 8.74 1.60
N ILE A 52 13.31 8.25 2.47
CA ILE A 52 12.96 7.39 3.62
C ILE A 52 12.04 8.14 4.58
N PHE A 53 12.36 9.40 4.89
CA PHE A 53 11.51 10.24 5.73
C PHE A 53 10.12 10.44 5.12
N ALA A 54 10.03 10.72 3.82
CA ALA A 54 8.76 10.89 3.13
C ALA A 54 7.93 9.60 3.16
N ILE A 55 8.55 8.42 2.98
CA ILE A 55 7.88 7.12 3.16
C ILE A 55 7.35 6.98 4.58
N GLY A 56 8.17 7.29 5.60
CA GLY A 56 7.76 7.27 7.01
C GLY A 56 6.59 8.22 7.30
N LEU A 57 6.63 9.44 6.78
CA LEU A 57 5.56 10.43 6.96
C LEU A 57 4.26 9.96 6.29
N VAL A 58 4.33 9.43 5.07
CA VAL A 58 3.16 8.88 4.38
C VAL A 58 2.58 7.70 5.17
N ALA A 59 3.41 6.76 5.61
CA ALA A 59 2.96 5.63 6.42
C ALA A 59 2.34 6.10 7.75
N PHE A 60 2.88 7.14 8.38
CA PHE A 60 2.34 7.73 9.60
C PHE A 60 0.94 8.32 9.38
N VAL A 61 0.79 9.16 8.35
CA VAL A 61 -0.49 9.82 8.02
C VAL A 61 -1.53 8.78 7.63
N LEU A 62 -1.17 7.81 6.79
CA LEU A 62 -2.08 6.74 6.39
C LEU A 62 -2.46 5.84 7.58
N GLY A 63 -1.51 5.53 8.45
CA GLY A 63 -1.75 4.80 9.69
C GLY A 63 -2.75 5.53 10.59
N ALA A 64 -2.58 6.84 10.78
CA ALA A 64 -3.51 7.67 11.54
C ALA A 64 -4.91 7.72 10.89
N LEU A 65 -4.99 7.85 9.57
CA LEU A 65 -6.26 7.84 8.83
C LEU A 65 -6.97 6.48 8.95
N VAL A 66 -6.24 5.37 8.88
CA VAL A 66 -6.80 4.03 9.07
C VAL A 66 -7.27 3.83 10.50
N LEU A 67 -6.59 4.38 11.50
CA LEU A 67 -6.99 4.30 12.91
C LEU A 67 -8.28 5.08 13.22
N TRP A 68 -8.67 6.01 12.37
CA TRP A 68 -9.92 6.73 12.52
C TRP A 68 -11.11 5.76 12.45
N THR A 69 -12.06 5.88 13.39
CA THR A 69 -13.25 5.01 13.46
C THR A 69 -14.07 5.05 12.17
N ARG A 70 -14.14 6.21 11.53
CA ARG A 70 -14.83 6.38 10.25
C ARG A 70 -14.14 5.69 9.06
N ALA A 71 -12.90 5.22 9.21
CA ALA A 71 -12.20 4.49 8.16
C ALA A 71 -12.89 3.15 7.80
N GLU A 72 -13.80 2.66 8.63
CA GLU A 72 -14.59 1.45 8.38
C GLU A 72 -15.78 1.70 7.42
N GLU A 73 -16.15 2.96 7.21
CA GLU A 73 -17.16 3.33 6.22
C GLU A 73 -16.61 3.11 4.81
N GLU A 74 -17.38 2.46 3.94
CA GLU A 74 -16.95 2.11 2.57
C GLU A 74 -16.40 3.33 1.80
N ARG A 75 -17.06 4.49 1.92
CA ARG A 75 -16.67 5.72 1.21
C ARG A 75 -15.33 6.25 1.69
N ILE A 76 -15.13 6.31 3.00
CA ILE A 76 -13.90 6.84 3.61
C ILE A 76 -12.76 5.84 3.41
N SER A 77 -13.04 4.55 3.54
CA SER A 77 -12.06 3.51 3.25
C SER A 77 -11.53 3.61 1.81
N LEU A 78 -12.40 3.86 0.83
CA LEU A 78 -11.98 4.04 -0.57
C LEU A 78 -11.24 5.36 -0.77
N ALA A 79 -11.64 6.44 -0.09
CA ALA A 79 -10.93 7.72 -0.14
C ALA A 79 -9.50 7.58 0.39
N ILE A 80 -9.28 6.82 1.46
CA ILE A 80 -7.94 6.53 1.99
C ILE A 80 -7.11 5.77 0.96
N VAL A 81 -7.69 4.78 0.26
CA VAL A 81 -6.98 4.06 -0.82
C VAL A 81 -6.53 5.03 -1.91
N VAL A 82 -7.40 5.93 -2.38
CA VAL A 82 -7.05 6.93 -3.39
C VAL A 82 -5.95 7.87 -2.87
N ALA A 83 -6.04 8.30 -1.62
CA ALA A 83 -5.01 9.13 -0.99
C ALA A 83 -3.66 8.40 -0.91
N THR A 84 -3.65 7.09 -0.64
CA THR A 84 -2.44 6.27 -0.67
C THR A 84 -1.80 6.22 -2.05
N VAL A 85 -2.59 6.03 -3.11
CA VAL A 85 -2.09 6.03 -4.49
C VAL A 85 -1.47 7.37 -4.83
N ALA A 86 -2.14 8.47 -4.49
CA ALA A 86 -1.64 9.83 -4.73
C ALA A 86 -0.34 10.10 -3.96
N ALA A 87 -0.28 9.73 -2.67
CA ALA A 87 0.88 9.92 -1.83
C ALA A 87 2.11 9.13 -2.32
N ALA A 88 1.94 7.83 -2.64
CA ALA A 88 3.01 7.02 -3.19
C ALA A 88 3.53 7.56 -4.53
N THR A 89 2.63 8.02 -5.39
CA THR A 89 2.97 8.64 -6.67
C THR A 89 3.75 9.95 -6.47
N ALA A 90 3.32 10.79 -5.52
CA ALA A 90 4.00 12.04 -5.20
C ALA A 90 5.42 11.80 -4.67
N VAL A 91 5.61 10.82 -3.77
CA VAL A 91 6.96 10.44 -3.29
C VAL A 91 7.84 10.00 -4.46
N ALA A 92 7.33 9.16 -5.36
CA ALA A 92 8.08 8.73 -6.54
C ALA A 92 8.40 9.88 -7.51
N PHE A 93 7.47 10.82 -7.69
CA PHE A 93 7.65 11.99 -8.55
C PHE A 93 8.73 12.94 -8.02
N VAL A 94 8.80 13.15 -6.70
CA VAL A 94 9.74 14.09 -6.08
C VAL A 94 11.13 13.49 -5.91
N PHE A 95 11.24 12.19 -5.62
CA PHE A 95 12.51 11.59 -5.19
C PHE A 95 13.12 10.61 -6.20
N VAL A 96 12.45 10.31 -7.31
CA VAL A 96 12.94 9.32 -8.29
C VAL A 96 12.93 9.87 -9.73
N ASP A 97 14.07 10.42 -10.14
CA ASP A 97 14.24 11.03 -11.47
C ASP A 97 14.67 10.04 -12.56
N ARG A 98 15.19 8.87 -12.18
CA ARG A 98 15.63 7.87 -13.16
C ARG A 98 14.41 7.14 -13.71
N PRO A 99 14.26 7.01 -15.03
CA PRO A 99 13.18 6.22 -15.60
C PRO A 99 13.40 4.72 -15.34
N VAL A 100 12.31 3.97 -15.24
CA VAL A 100 12.37 2.50 -15.17
C VAL A 100 12.27 1.96 -16.60
N SER A 101 13.25 1.16 -16.99
CA SER A 101 13.17 0.32 -18.19
C SER A 101 12.61 -1.04 -17.79
N LEU A 102 11.39 -1.33 -18.25
CA LEU A 102 10.72 -2.59 -18.01
C LEU A 102 10.96 -3.50 -19.22
N THR A 103 11.68 -4.59 -19.01
CA THR A 103 11.67 -5.73 -19.92
C THR A 103 10.47 -6.59 -19.53
N VAL A 104 9.40 -6.53 -20.31
CA VAL A 104 8.18 -7.29 -20.00
C VAL A 104 8.42 -8.75 -20.38
N GLY A 105 8.89 -9.54 -19.40
CA GLY A 105 8.92 -10.99 -19.50
C GLY A 105 7.52 -11.60 -19.41
N LEU A 106 7.43 -12.90 -19.65
CA LEU A 106 6.17 -13.67 -19.61
C LEU A 106 5.42 -13.50 -18.27
N PHE A 107 6.16 -13.40 -17.16
CA PHE A 107 5.59 -13.32 -15.81
C PHE A 107 4.78 -12.04 -15.54
N PRO A 108 5.30 -10.80 -15.76
CA PRO A 108 4.50 -9.59 -15.62
C PRO A 108 3.26 -9.58 -16.55
N ALA A 109 3.36 -10.16 -17.75
CA ALA A 109 2.21 -10.27 -18.66
C ALA A 109 1.10 -11.17 -18.10
N VAL A 110 1.46 -12.29 -17.47
CA VAL A 110 0.52 -13.21 -16.80
C VAL A 110 -0.14 -12.54 -15.59
N VAL A 111 0.63 -11.85 -14.74
CA VAL A 111 0.07 -11.13 -13.57
C VAL A 111 -0.93 -10.08 -14.03
N ALA A 112 -0.59 -9.29 -15.04
CA ALA A 112 -1.46 -8.26 -15.54
C ALA A 112 -2.70 -8.84 -16.27
N ALA A 113 -2.60 -10.02 -16.90
CA ALA A 113 -3.75 -10.75 -17.45
C ALA A 113 -4.70 -11.26 -16.36
N ILE A 114 -4.18 -11.78 -15.24
CA ILE A 114 -4.99 -12.21 -14.09
C ILE A 114 -5.72 -11.00 -13.48
N VAL A 115 -5.03 -9.87 -13.31
CA VAL A 115 -5.62 -8.63 -12.82
C VAL A 115 -6.73 -8.14 -13.75
N LEU A 116 -6.49 -8.17 -15.07
CA LEU A 116 -7.52 -7.82 -16.04
C LEU A 116 -8.71 -8.78 -16.00
N GLY A 117 -8.48 -10.09 -16.01
CA GLY A 117 -9.55 -11.08 -15.94
C GLY A 117 -10.42 -10.88 -14.69
N HIS A 118 -9.79 -10.66 -13.54
CA HIS A 118 -10.48 -10.44 -12.28
C HIS A 118 -11.27 -9.12 -12.25
N THR A 119 -10.68 -8.03 -12.75
CA THR A 119 -11.35 -6.71 -12.79
C THR A 119 -12.49 -6.69 -13.80
N THR A 120 -12.30 -7.33 -14.96
CA THR A 120 -13.33 -7.50 -16.01
C THR A 120 -14.51 -8.32 -15.48
N TRP A 121 -14.24 -9.46 -14.83
CA TRP A 121 -15.29 -10.29 -14.24
C TRP A 121 -16.12 -9.54 -13.18
N LYS A 122 -15.47 -8.70 -12.36
CA LYS A 122 -16.18 -7.87 -11.39
C LYS A 122 -17.00 -6.77 -12.05
N LEU A 123 -16.49 -6.13 -13.11
CA LEU A 123 -17.26 -5.15 -13.88
C LEU A 123 -18.49 -5.78 -14.53
N VAL A 124 -18.35 -6.97 -15.13
CA VAL A 124 -19.46 -7.73 -15.70
C VAL A 124 -20.51 -8.04 -14.62
N ARG A 125 -20.11 -8.52 -13.44
CA ARG A 125 -21.04 -8.75 -12.33
C ARG A 125 -21.79 -7.49 -11.87
N VAL A 126 -21.12 -6.34 -11.88
CA VAL A 126 -21.74 -5.06 -11.49
C VAL A 126 -22.69 -4.56 -12.58
N ALA A 127 -22.32 -4.69 -13.85
CA ALA A 127 -23.16 -4.35 -14.99
C ALA A 127 -24.43 -5.23 -15.03
N LEU A 128 -24.28 -6.54 -14.82
CA LEU A 128 -25.39 -7.49 -14.72
C LEU A 128 -26.31 -7.20 -13.52
N ALA A 129 -25.79 -6.59 -12.45
CA ALA A 129 -26.58 -6.20 -11.29
C ALA A 129 -27.37 -4.88 -11.47
N GLY A 130 -27.27 -4.22 -12.63
CA GLY A 130 -28.12 -3.08 -13.02
C GLY A 130 -27.94 -1.78 -12.22
N ARG A 131 -26.86 -1.64 -11.43
CA ARG A 131 -26.63 -0.46 -10.59
C ARG A 131 -25.64 0.52 -11.24
N LEU A 132 -26.16 1.45 -12.03
CA LEU A 132 -25.42 2.59 -12.59
C LEU A 132 -25.27 3.69 -11.52
N GLU A 133 -24.28 3.54 -10.65
CA GLU A 133 -23.83 4.61 -9.74
C GLU A 133 -22.55 5.27 -10.28
N LEU A 134 -22.23 6.48 -9.82
CA LEU A 134 -20.93 7.17 -10.03
C LEU A 134 -19.71 6.25 -9.76
N ARG A 135 -19.89 5.24 -8.91
CA ARG A 135 -18.92 4.17 -8.62
C ARG A 135 -18.58 3.29 -9.83
N LEU A 136 -19.48 3.16 -10.80
CA LEU A 136 -19.24 2.43 -12.05
C LEU A 136 -18.24 3.19 -12.93
N VAL A 137 -18.34 4.53 -13.00
CA VAL A 137 -17.43 5.37 -13.79
C VAL A 137 -15.99 5.25 -13.30
N VAL A 138 -15.77 5.34 -11.97
CA VAL A 138 -14.44 5.16 -11.37
C VAL A 138 -13.89 3.74 -11.62
N ARG A 139 -14.75 2.72 -11.58
CA ARG A 139 -14.35 1.33 -11.88
C ARG A 139 -14.02 1.12 -13.36
N ILE A 140 -14.79 1.73 -14.25
CA ILE A 140 -14.53 1.69 -15.70
C ILE A 140 -13.24 2.45 -16.01
N ALA A 141 -13.03 3.63 -15.44
CA ALA A 141 -11.80 4.40 -15.62
C ALA A 141 -10.56 3.63 -15.11
N GLY A 142 -10.65 3.03 -13.91
CA GLY A 142 -9.58 2.18 -13.37
C GLY A 142 -9.34 0.92 -14.21
N TRP A 143 -10.38 0.34 -14.80
CA TRP A 143 -10.25 -0.79 -15.72
C TRP A 143 -9.64 -0.38 -17.06
N LEU A 144 -10.05 0.73 -17.66
CA LEU A 144 -9.46 1.26 -18.88
C LEU A 144 -7.98 1.58 -18.69
N ALA A 145 -7.61 2.15 -17.53
CA ALA A 145 -6.21 2.36 -17.18
C ALA A 145 -5.44 1.04 -17.08
N ALA A 146 -6.00 0.02 -16.41
CA ALA A 146 -5.39 -1.30 -16.32
C ALA A 146 -5.25 -1.98 -17.70
N VAL A 147 -6.25 -1.84 -18.58
CA VAL A 147 -6.23 -2.34 -19.96
C VAL A 147 -5.15 -1.65 -20.78
N ALA A 148 -5.05 -0.32 -20.69
CA ALA A 148 -4.02 0.45 -21.38
C ALA A 148 -2.61 0.04 -20.93
N ILE A 149 -2.39 -0.11 -19.62
CA ILE A 149 -1.12 -0.59 -19.04
C ILE A 149 -0.80 -2.00 -19.53
N TRP A 150 -1.78 -2.90 -19.55
CA TRP A 150 -1.60 -4.27 -20.04
C TRP A 150 -1.30 -4.33 -21.54
N PHE A 151 -1.98 -3.54 -22.35
CA PHE A 151 -1.77 -3.49 -23.80
C PHE A 151 -0.37 -2.98 -24.14
N LEU A 152 0.11 -1.97 -23.41
CA LEU A 152 1.49 -1.49 -23.50
C LEU A 152 2.50 -2.58 -23.09
N ALA A 153 2.21 -3.32 -22.01
CA ALA A 153 3.07 -4.40 -21.54
C ALA A 153 3.13 -5.58 -22.53
N LEU A 154 2.01 -5.98 -23.11
CA LEU A 154 1.94 -7.04 -24.12
C LEU A 154 2.64 -6.65 -25.41
N ARG A 155 2.47 -5.41 -25.87
CA ARG A 155 3.19 -4.87 -27.03
C ARG A 155 4.70 -4.91 -26.80
N ALA A 156 5.16 -4.50 -25.62
CA ALA A 156 6.57 -4.56 -25.24
C ALA A 156 7.12 -5.99 -25.26
N ALA A 157 6.38 -6.93 -24.66
CA ALA A 157 6.73 -8.34 -24.60
C ALA A 157 6.78 -9.00 -25.98
N ALA A 158 5.78 -8.75 -26.84
CA ALA A 158 5.70 -9.31 -28.18
C ALA A 158 6.80 -8.79 -29.11
N LEU A 159 7.26 -7.56 -28.91
CA LEU A 159 8.32 -6.95 -29.71
C LEU A 159 9.73 -7.17 -29.13
N GLY A 160 9.85 -7.80 -27.95
CA GLY A 160 11.13 -7.91 -27.24
C GLY A 160 11.75 -6.56 -26.90
N THR A 161 10.94 -5.50 -26.85
CA THR A 161 11.40 -4.11 -26.68
C THR A 161 11.32 -3.71 -25.21
N THR A 162 12.32 -2.97 -24.76
CA THR A 162 12.29 -2.34 -23.45
C THR A 162 11.37 -1.13 -23.49
N VAL A 163 10.39 -1.08 -22.60
CA VAL A 163 9.57 0.13 -22.41
C VAL A 163 10.18 0.93 -21.28
N THR A 164 10.59 2.15 -21.61
CA THR A 164 11.14 3.09 -20.63
C THR A 164 10.05 4.07 -20.27
N VAL A 165 9.70 4.12 -18.99
CA VAL A 165 8.65 5.01 -18.45
C VAL A 165 9.18 5.76 -17.23
N PRO A 166 8.72 7.00 -17.00
CA PRO A 166 9.03 7.71 -15.76
C PRO A 166 8.60 6.88 -14.54
N THR A 167 9.45 6.83 -13.51
CA THR A 167 9.20 5.96 -12.34
C THR A 167 7.88 6.30 -11.64
N TRP A 168 7.54 7.58 -11.53
CA TRP A 168 6.27 8.01 -10.93
C TRP A 168 5.05 7.43 -11.67
N LEU A 169 5.12 7.27 -12.99
CA LEU A 169 4.04 6.70 -13.79
C LEU A 169 3.92 5.19 -13.54
N ALA A 170 5.04 4.49 -13.42
CA ALA A 170 5.07 3.09 -13.04
C ALA A 170 4.51 2.86 -11.62
N VAL A 171 4.85 3.74 -10.67
CA VAL A 171 4.32 3.72 -9.30
C VAL A 171 2.82 4.00 -9.30
N LEU A 172 2.35 5.02 -10.02
CA LEU A 172 0.93 5.34 -10.17
C LEU A 172 0.15 4.14 -10.71
N ALA A 173 0.64 3.52 -11.78
CA ALA A 173 0.06 2.32 -12.38
C ALA A 173 -0.03 1.16 -11.38
N GLY A 174 1.10 0.83 -10.73
CA GLY A 174 1.18 -0.27 -9.76
C GLY A 174 0.26 -0.04 -8.56
N PHE A 175 0.31 1.14 -7.95
CA PHE A 175 -0.54 1.49 -6.80
C PHE A 175 -2.01 1.59 -7.17
N THR A 176 -2.36 2.02 -8.38
CA THR A 176 -3.76 1.99 -8.86
C THR A 176 -4.28 0.56 -8.96
N ILE A 177 -3.48 -0.36 -9.52
CA ILE A 177 -3.83 -1.79 -9.58
C ILE A 177 -4.03 -2.35 -8.17
N LEU A 178 -3.10 -2.08 -7.25
CA LEU A 178 -3.20 -2.53 -5.86
C LEU A 178 -4.41 -1.90 -5.14
N GLY A 179 -4.70 -0.63 -5.40
CA GLY A 179 -5.88 0.07 -4.88
C GLY A 179 -7.19 -0.56 -5.37
N VAL A 180 -7.27 -0.96 -6.64
CA VAL A 180 -8.42 -1.69 -7.19
C VAL A 180 -8.53 -3.08 -6.55
N LEU A 181 -7.42 -3.81 -6.40
CA LEU A 181 -7.43 -5.15 -5.79
C LEU A 181 -7.89 -5.10 -4.32
N THR A 182 -7.35 -4.16 -3.54
CA THR A 182 -7.68 -3.99 -2.12
C THR A 182 -9.11 -3.46 -1.93
N GLY A 183 -9.55 -2.51 -2.78
CA GLY A 183 -10.86 -1.90 -2.78
C GLY A 183 -12.01 -2.80 -3.24
N THR A 184 -11.72 -3.81 -4.06
CA THR A 184 -12.74 -4.71 -4.59
C THR A 184 -12.94 -5.98 -3.78
N GLY A 185 -12.16 -6.22 -2.72
CA GLY A 185 -12.35 -7.37 -1.83
C GLY A 185 -13.47 -7.12 -0.81
N GLU A 186 -14.25 -8.15 -0.46
CA GLU A 186 -15.25 -8.08 0.61
C GLU A 186 -14.65 -8.50 1.95
N PRO A 187 -15.05 -7.91 3.10
CA PRO A 187 -15.84 -6.69 3.28
C PRO A 187 -15.12 -5.43 2.73
N ARG A 188 -15.88 -4.49 2.15
CA ARG A 188 -15.31 -3.28 1.52
C ARG A 188 -14.79 -2.25 2.51
N GLY A 189 -15.34 -2.20 3.73
CA GLY A 189 -14.85 -1.34 4.82
C GLY A 189 -13.43 -1.71 5.32
N LEU A 190 -12.83 -2.79 4.82
CA LEU A 190 -11.46 -3.18 5.11
C LEU A 190 -10.45 -2.74 4.04
N ALA A 191 -10.88 -2.06 2.98
CA ALA A 191 -10.01 -1.71 1.86
C ALA A 191 -8.82 -0.85 2.31
N ALA A 192 -9.03 0.11 3.21
CA ALA A 192 -7.99 0.99 3.73
C ALA A 192 -6.95 0.20 4.54
N SER A 193 -7.40 -0.71 5.41
CA SER A 193 -6.49 -1.57 6.19
C SER A 193 -5.69 -2.52 5.29
N ARG A 194 -6.29 -3.08 4.23
CA ARG A 194 -5.55 -3.90 3.24
C ARG A 194 -4.53 -3.08 2.47
N MET A 195 -4.91 -1.88 2.06
CA MET A 195 -4.01 -0.97 1.34
C MET A 195 -2.85 -0.53 2.23
N LEU A 196 -3.09 -0.28 3.52
CA LEU A 196 -2.03 0.01 4.48
C LEU A 196 -1.03 -1.15 4.59
N ILE A 197 -1.51 -2.40 4.76
CA ILE A 197 -0.63 -3.59 4.82
C ILE A 197 0.26 -3.69 3.57
N VAL A 198 -0.34 -3.52 2.37
CA VAL A 198 0.39 -3.58 1.11
C VAL A 198 1.41 -2.44 1.01
N THR A 199 1.01 -1.23 1.40
CA THR A 199 1.86 -0.04 1.33
C THR A 199 3.01 -0.14 2.33
N ASP A 200 2.78 -0.65 3.54
CA ASP A 200 3.82 -0.86 4.54
C ASP A 200 4.83 -1.91 4.08
N ALA A 201 4.37 -3.01 3.48
CA ALA A 201 5.23 -4.03 2.92
C ALA A 201 6.09 -3.50 1.75
N LEU A 202 5.49 -2.71 0.87
CA LEU A 202 6.21 -2.08 -0.25
C LEU A 202 7.17 -0.99 0.22
N GLY A 203 6.79 -0.20 1.23
CA GLY A 203 7.65 0.81 1.85
C GLY A 203 8.85 0.16 2.54
N TRP A 204 8.63 -0.96 3.26
CA TRP A 204 9.70 -1.78 3.81
C TRP A 204 10.65 -2.29 2.73
N LEU A 205 10.11 -2.87 1.65
CA LEU A 205 10.91 -3.34 0.52
C LEU A 205 11.70 -2.20 -0.14
N ALA A 206 11.08 -1.04 -0.33
CA ALA A 206 11.73 0.13 -0.90
C ALA A 206 12.90 0.62 -0.02
N ILE A 207 12.73 0.64 1.30
CA ILE A 207 13.82 0.96 2.24
C ILE A 207 14.92 -0.09 2.15
N LEU A 208 14.57 -1.39 2.14
CA LEU A 208 15.57 -2.46 2.08
C LEU A 208 16.40 -2.41 0.79
N LEU A 209 15.75 -2.22 -0.36
CA LEU A 209 16.43 -2.15 -1.64
C LEU A 209 17.29 -0.88 -1.78
N GLN A 210 16.98 0.18 -1.04
CA GLN A 210 17.78 1.41 -1.04
C GLN A 210 19.17 1.24 -0.42
N ALA A 211 19.44 0.25 0.43
CA ALA A 211 20.79 0.03 0.98
C ALA A 211 21.85 -0.17 -0.11
N GLY A 212 21.53 -0.95 -1.14
CA GLY A 212 22.44 -1.18 -2.27
C GLY A 212 22.68 0.09 -3.09
N ALA A 213 21.61 0.87 -3.32
CA ALA A 213 21.67 2.13 -4.06
C ALA A 213 22.41 3.24 -3.30
N LEU A 214 22.20 3.32 -1.98
CA LEU A 214 22.93 4.22 -1.08
C LEU A 214 24.43 3.94 -1.14
N ARG A 215 24.81 2.66 -0.99
CA ARG A 215 26.21 2.25 -1.03
C ARG A 215 26.88 2.58 -2.37
N SER A 216 26.23 2.29 -3.50
CA SER A 216 26.79 2.60 -4.81
C SER A 216 26.88 4.10 -5.07
N THR A 217 25.91 4.88 -4.58
CA THR A 217 25.92 6.34 -4.69
C THR A 217 27.04 6.96 -3.86
N LEU A 218 27.25 6.50 -2.63
CA LEU A 218 28.33 6.96 -1.76
C LEU A 218 29.72 6.63 -2.33
N LEU A 219 29.91 5.40 -2.83
CA LEU A 219 31.16 4.99 -3.50
C LEU A 219 31.48 5.89 -4.69
N ARG A 220 30.47 6.19 -5.52
CA ARG A 220 30.62 7.07 -6.68
C ARG A 220 30.99 8.50 -6.26
N LEU A 221 30.26 9.08 -5.31
CA LEU A 221 30.53 10.46 -4.85
C LEU A 221 31.92 10.60 -4.23
N GLN A 222 32.38 9.59 -3.49
CA GLN A 222 33.73 9.57 -2.93
C GLN A 222 34.80 9.42 -4.01
N ALA A 223 34.60 8.55 -5.00
CA ALA A 223 35.51 8.43 -6.14
C ALA A 223 35.58 9.72 -6.96
N GLU A 224 34.44 10.36 -7.23
CA GLU A 224 34.34 11.61 -8.00
C GLU A 224 34.99 12.80 -7.28
N THR A 225 34.90 12.87 -5.94
CA THR A 225 35.31 14.06 -5.19
C THR A 225 36.72 13.94 -4.59
N MET A 226 37.15 12.75 -4.15
CA MET A 226 38.44 12.56 -3.48
C MET A 226 39.48 11.83 -4.33
N GLY A 227 39.11 11.26 -5.48
CA GLY A 227 40.04 10.52 -6.34
C GLY A 227 40.61 9.24 -5.73
N ILE A 228 40.13 8.84 -4.55
CA ILE A 228 40.55 7.64 -3.80
C ILE A 228 39.35 6.73 -3.64
N ALA A 229 39.52 5.43 -3.89
CA ALA A 229 38.50 4.42 -3.60
C ALA A 229 38.32 4.32 -2.07
N ALA A 230 37.12 4.63 -1.58
CA ALA A 230 36.83 4.61 -0.16
C ALA A 230 37.04 3.22 0.46
N THR A 231 37.56 3.20 1.69
CA THR A 231 37.72 1.97 2.47
C THR A 231 36.34 1.40 2.80
N TYR A 232 36.17 0.07 2.77
CA TYR A 232 34.87 -0.59 3.03
C TYR A 232 34.17 -0.11 4.32
N ARG A 233 34.97 0.27 5.34
CA ARG A 233 34.51 0.82 6.63
C ARG A 233 33.72 2.14 6.49
N ASP A 234 34.02 2.92 5.46
CA ASP A 234 33.51 4.28 5.26
C ASP A 234 32.17 4.32 4.52
N VAL A 235 31.79 3.22 3.86
CA VAL A 235 30.59 3.11 3.01
C VAL A 235 29.54 2.17 3.61
N GLN A 236 29.68 1.84 4.91
CA GLN A 236 28.72 0.96 5.58
C GLN A 236 27.38 1.66 5.76
N VAL A 237 26.30 0.93 5.50
CA VAL A 237 24.93 1.37 5.80
C VAL A 237 24.79 1.54 7.32
N GLY A 238 24.30 2.69 7.76
CA GLY A 238 24.22 3.05 9.18
C GLY A 238 23.14 2.29 9.93
N ALA A 239 23.17 2.37 11.27
CA ALA A 239 22.11 1.85 12.13
C ALA A 239 20.74 2.48 11.82
N GLY A 240 20.72 3.73 11.31
CA GLY A 240 19.50 4.43 10.89
C GLY A 240 18.69 3.64 9.86
N TRP A 241 19.34 3.11 8.83
CA TRP A 241 18.67 2.25 7.84
C TRP A 241 18.03 0.99 8.44
N PHE A 242 18.70 0.32 9.39
CA PHE A 242 18.13 -0.84 10.09
C PHE A 242 16.93 -0.43 10.94
N VAL A 243 17.01 0.72 11.62
CA VAL A 243 15.89 1.30 12.38
C VAL A 243 14.72 1.62 11.46
N ALA A 244 14.97 2.15 10.26
CA ALA A 244 13.95 2.42 9.25
C ALA A 244 13.27 1.12 8.78
N GLY A 245 14.06 0.09 8.44
CA GLY A 245 13.55 -1.22 8.06
C GLY A 245 12.70 -1.84 9.18
N PHE A 246 13.19 -1.81 10.42
CA PHE A 246 12.48 -2.32 11.59
C PHE A 246 11.19 -1.52 11.88
N GLY A 247 11.23 -0.19 11.74
CA GLY A 247 10.07 0.68 11.89
C GLY A 247 8.93 0.30 10.95
N MET A 248 9.24 -0.02 9.68
CA MET A 248 8.21 -0.51 8.75
C MET A 248 7.68 -1.90 9.10
N VAL A 249 8.50 -2.79 9.66
CA VAL A 249 8.01 -4.09 10.16
C VAL A 249 7.01 -3.90 11.31
N LEU A 250 7.29 -2.97 12.23
CA LEU A 250 6.36 -2.62 13.31
C LEU A 250 5.04 -2.06 12.74
N ALA A 251 5.13 -1.15 11.77
CA ALA A 251 3.96 -0.60 11.09
C ALA A 251 3.11 -1.71 10.45
N PHE A 252 3.76 -2.60 9.69
CA PHE A 252 3.13 -3.74 9.03
C PHE A 252 2.42 -4.68 10.02
N VAL A 253 3.09 -5.07 11.11
CA VAL A 253 2.50 -5.93 12.15
C VAL A 253 1.28 -5.24 12.79
N GLY A 254 1.38 -3.94 13.08
CA GLY A 254 0.26 -3.14 13.57
C GLY A 254 -0.92 -3.11 12.59
N ALA A 255 -0.64 -2.90 11.30
CA ALA A 255 -1.65 -2.86 10.24
C ALA A 255 -2.37 -4.20 10.08
N VAL A 256 -1.64 -5.31 10.11
CA VAL A 256 -2.21 -6.68 10.07
C VAL A 256 -3.09 -6.94 11.29
N ALA A 257 -2.64 -6.54 12.48
CA ALA A 257 -3.40 -6.77 13.71
C ALA A 257 -4.71 -5.96 13.72
N ILE A 258 -4.70 -4.70 13.27
CA ILE A 258 -5.92 -3.89 13.14
C ILE A 258 -6.85 -4.46 12.08
N TRP A 259 -6.32 -4.89 10.94
CA TRP A 259 -7.11 -5.53 9.90
C TRP A 259 -7.81 -6.79 10.41
N ALA A 260 -7.12 -7.63 11.18
CA ALA A 260 -7.68 -8.85 11.75
C ALA A 260 -8.83 -8.53 12.72
N ASP A 261 -8.63 -7.60 13.66
CA ASP A 261 -9.65 -7.18 14.64
C ASP A 261 -10.92 -6.63 13.94
N ARG A 262 -10.73 -5.77 12.94
CA ARG A 262 -11.84 -5.21 12.15
C ARG A 262 -12.55 -6.27 11.32
N ARG A 263 -11.81 -7.18 10.71
CA ARG A 263 -12.38 -8.28 9.93
C ARG A 263 -13.30 -9.11 10.80
N ASP A 264 -12.84 -9.49 11.99
CA ASP A 264 -13.61 -10.33 12.90
C ASP A 264 -14.88 -9.62 13.37
N THR A 265 -14.77 -8.34 13.73
CA THR A 265 -15.90 -7.49 14.12
C THR A 265 -16.93 -7.37 13.00
N MET A 266 -16.50 -7.09 11.76
CA MET A 266 -17.40 -6.98 10.61
C MET A 266 -18.06 -8.33 10.27
N LEU A 267 -17.31 -9.43 10.32
CA LEU A 267 -17.86 -10.77 10.06
C LEU A 267 -18.85 -11.21 11.13
N ALA A 268 -18.65 -10.82 12.39
CA ALA A 268 -19.61 -11.05 13.47
C ALA A 268 -20.90 -10.25 13.23
N ALA A 269 -20.79 -8.97 12.85
CA ALA A 269 -21.95 -8.13 12.54
C ALA A 269 -22.74 -8.65 11.34
N ILE A 270 -22.06 -9.11 10.27
CA ILE A 270 -22.70 -9.71 9.10
C ILE A 270 -23.45 -11.01 9.48
N ARG A 271 -22.83 -11.86 10.30
CA ARG A 271 -23.47 -13.09 10.81
C ARG A 271 -24.72 -12.77 11.62
N ALA A 272 -24.66 -11.78 12.51
CA ALA A 272 -25.80 -11.35 13.31
C ALA A 272 -26.95 -10.79 12.44
N ARG A 273 -26.64 -10.03 11.38
CA ARG A 273 -27.67 -9.53 10.44
C ARG A 273 -28.35 -10.67 9.70
N ARG A 274 -27.59 -11.63 9.16
CA ARG A 274 -28.16 -12.79 8.46
C ARG A 274 -29.04 -13.64 9.37
N GLN A 275 -28.67 -13.79 10.65
CA GLN A 275 -29.51 -14.49 11.62
C GLN A 275 -30.83 -13.78 11.89
N ARG A 276 -30.83 -12.43 11.93
CA ARG A 276 -32.07 -11.65 12.09
C ARG A 276 -32.95 -11.72 10.84
N GLU A 277 -32.36 -11.58 9.66
CA GLU A 277 -33.09 -11.71 8.38
C GLU A 277 -33.72 -13.11 8.25
N ALA A 278 -32.98 -14.17 8.57
CA ALA A 278 -33.51 -15.54 8.58
C ALA A 278 -34.64 -15.72 9.61
N ALA A 279 -34.51 -15.14 10.81
CA ALA A 279 -35.56 -15.20 11.82
C ALA A 279 -36.83 -14.43 11.41
N GLU A 280 -36.67 -13.28 10.74
CA GLU A 280 -37.79 -12.51 10.19
C GLU A 280 -38.48 -13.25 9.05
N GLU A 281 -37.72 -13.91 8.17
CA GLU A 281 -38.24 -14.74 7.09
C GLU A 281 -39.01 -15.95 7.64
N SER A 282 -38.43 -16.70 8.58
CA SER A 282 -39.13 -17.80 9.26
C SER A 282 -40.40 -17.34 9.98
N ARG A 283 -40.39 -16.14 10.60
CA ARG A 283 -41.60 -15.59 11.24
C ARG A 283 -42.71 -15.32 10.21
N ARG A 284 -42.36 -14.75 9.06
CA ARG A 284 -43.31 -14.50 7.96
C ARG A 284 -43.90 -15.79 7.42
N GLU A 285 -43.08 -16.82 7.22
CA GLU A 285 -43.54 -18.14 6.76
C GLU A 285 -44.53 -18.78 7.74
N ILE A 286 -44.29 -18.68 9.05
CA ILE A 286 -45.21 -19.20 10.09
C ILE A 286 -46.53 -18.43 10.08
N GLU A 287 -46.49 -17.10 9.99
CA GLU A 287 -47.70 -16.26 9.90
C GLU A 287 -48.53 -16.60 8.65
N GLU A 288 -47.88 -16.81 7.50
CA GLU A 288 -48.54 -17.22 6.27
C GLU A 288 -49.15 -18.63 6.37
N ALA A 289 -48.42 -19.59 6.94
CA ALA A 289 -48.93 -20.94 7.18
C ALA A 289 -50.15 -20.93 8.10
N LEU A 290 -50.13 -20.11 9.15
CA LEU A 290 -51.24 -19.97 10.09
C LEU A 290 -52.48 -19.35 9.43
N ARG A 291 -52.29 -18.33 8.58
CA ARG A 291 -53.38 -17.74 7.78
C ARG A 291 -54.00 -18.76 6.82
N ARG A 292 -53.18 -19.59 6.15
CA ARG A 292 -53.68 -20.65 5.26
C ARG A 292 -54.52 -21.68 6.00
N LEU A 293 -54.11 -22.09 7.21
CA LEU A 293 -54.86 -23.02 8.06
C LEU A 293 -56.19 -22.42 8.55
N GLN A 294 -56.22 -21.13 8.90
CA GLN A 294 -57.46 -20.45 9.28
C GLN A 294 -58.44 -20.34 8.11
N ALA A 295 -57.93 -20.05 6.90
CA ALA A 295 -58.75 -20.01 5.69
C ALA A 295 -59.36 -21.38 5.33
N THR A 296 -58.66 -22.49 5.59
CA THR A 296 -59.16 -23.85 5.32
C THR A 296 -60.11 -24.38 6.38
N LYS A 297 -60.06 -23.88 7.62
CA LYS A 297 -61.02 -24.25 8.69
C LYS A 297 -62.34 -23.46 8.64
N GLY A 298 -62.39 -22.37 7.88
CA GLY A 298 -63.58 -21.52 7.74
C GLY A 298 -64.55 -21.94 6.62
N THR A 299 -64.21 -22.97 5.85
CA THR A 299 -65.04 -23.62 4.82
C THR A 299 -65.48 -24.99 5.31
#